data_AF-A0A970ERJ7-F1
#
_entry.id   AF-A0A970ERJ7-F1
#
_cell.length_a   1.000
_cell.length_b   1.000
_cell.length_c   1.000
_cell.angle_alpha   90.00
_cell.angle_beta   90.00
_cell.angle_gamma   90.00
#
_symmetry.space_group_name_H-M   'P 1'
#
loop_
_entity.id
_entity.type
_entity.pdbx_description
1 polymer ?
#
loop_
_entity_poly.entity_id
_entity_poly.type
_entity_poly.pdbx_seq_one_letter_code
_entity_poly.pdbx_strand_id
1 'polypeptide(L)'
;MAKTRRRIREDLKLVDAVVELLDARIPISSKNPDIQSILGNKPTLTLLNKSSLADPVVTEKWIAAIRKENGWAAAIDCSTGEGINKIVPILTSMLSDKITRWRERGMVGRKIKVMVVGIPNVGKSTFINKLAGARKAKAEDRPGVTRDTQWVEVDKKGTGLLLLDTPGVLWPKFEDKTIGENLAITGAIRDGVLDLESIAAVLCGRLRAMYPDALCARYGLSEISTYADMTDYELLLEIGRRRGFLLRGGEIDSERTA
;
A
#
# COMPACT_ATOMS: atom_id res chain seq x y z
N MET A 1 -17.09 -9.16 3.36
CA MET A 1 -17.05 -8.29 2.16
C MET A 1 -18.17 -7.24 2.17
N ALA A 2 -19.45 -7.64 2.06
CA ALA A 2 -20.58 -6.69 2.04
C ALA A 2 -20.65 -5.76 3.27
N LYS A 3 -20.38 -6.29 4.48
CA LYS A 3 -20.34 -5.51 5.72
C LYS A 3 -19.31 -4.37 5.68
N THR A 4 -18.11 -4.65 5.16
CA THR A 4 -17.03 -3.66 5.10
C THR A 4 -17.28 -2.60 4.03
N ARG A 5 -17.81 -2.99 2.86
CA ARG A 5 -18.24 -2.05 1.81
C ARG A 5 -19.34 -1.11 2.32
N ARG A 6 -20.33 -1.65 3.05
CA ARG A 6 -21.40 -0.86 3.68
C ARG A 6 -20.82 0.15 4.68
N ARG A 7 -19.91 -0.30 5.54
CA ARG A 7 -19.23 0.56 6.52
C ARG A 7 -18.47 1.72 5.84
N ILE A 8 -17.65 1.45 4.82
CA ILE A 8 -16.93 2.50 4.08
C ILE A 8 -17.91 3.52 3.51
N ARG A 9 -19.06 3.08 2.96
CA ARG A 9 -20.08 3.98 2.42
C ARG A 9 -20.75 4.86 3.50
N GLU A 10 -20.98 4.30 4.69
CA GLU A 10 -21.52 5.04 5.83
C GLU A 10 -20.50 6.06 6.36
N ASP A 11 -19.24 5.64 6.53
CA ASP A 11 -18.12 6.48 6.97
C ASP A 11 -17.81 7.62 5.97
N LEU A 12 -17.97 7.37 4.66
CA LEU A 12 -17.76 8.37 3.61
C LEU A 12 -18.68 9.60 3.75
N LYS A 13 -19.84 9.45 4.39
CA LYS A 13 -20.77 10.57 4.68
C LYS A 13 -20.23 11.50 5.78
N LEU A 14 -19.35 10.99 6.63
CA LEU A 14 -18.82 11.71 7.80
C LEU A 14 -17.56 12.53 7.49
N VAL A 15 -16.95 12.32 6.31
CA VAL A 15 -15.62 12.83 5.96
C VAL A 15 -15.68 13.87 4.84
N ASP A 16 -14.72 14.78 4.87
CA ASP A 16 -14.55 15.85 3.89
C ASP A 16 -13.73 15.41 2.68
N ALA A 17 -12.78 14.50 2.87
CA ALA A 17 -11.93 13.90 1.85
C ALA A 17 -11.52 12.47 2.20
N VAL A 18 -10.89 11.80 1.26
CA VAL A 18 -10.33 10.45 1.39
C VAL A 18 -8.84 10.51 1.09
N VAL A 19 -8.07 9.72 1.84
CA VAL A 19 -6.71 9.36 1.51
C VAL A 19 -6.72 7.88 1.11
N GLU A 20 -6.43 7.60 -0.16
CA GLU A 20 -6.28 6.25 -0.67
C GLU A 20 -4.80 5.86 -0.63
N LEU A 21 -4.45 4.88 0.21
CA LEU A 21 -3.10 4.32 0.24
C LEU A 21 -3.00 3.14 -0.73
N LEU A 22 -2.01 3.24 -1.62
CA LEU A 22 -1.57 2.21 -2.54
C LEU A 22 -0.13 1.80 -2.22
N ASP A 23 0.29 0.62 -2.68
CA ASP A 23 1.68 0.17 -2.59
C ASP A 23 2.44 0.68 -3.82
N ALA A 24 3.49 1.49 -3.62
CA ALA A 24 4.25 2.12 -4.68
C ALA A 24 4.89 1.11 -5.65
N ARG A 25 5.13 -0.13 -5.20
CA ARG A 25 5.67 -1.21 -6.03
C ARG A 25 4.67 -1.73 -7.05
N ILE A 26 3.38 -1.64 -6.74
CA ILE A 26 2.28 -2.17 -7.57
C ILE A 26 1.05 -1.23 -7.55
N PRO A 27 1.16 0.04 -8.00
CA PRO A 27 0.09 1.02 -7.81
C PRO A 27 -1.25 0.58 -8.42
N ILE A 28 -1.23 -0.09 -9.57
CA ILE A 28 -2.44 -0.62 -10.21
C ILE A 28 -2.99 -1.82 -9.46
N SER A 29 -2.18 -2.84 -9.19
CA SER A 29 -2.66 -4.07 -8.55
C SER A 29 -3.06 -3.87 -7.09
N SER A 30 -2.55 -2.83 -6.42
CA SER A 30 -2.96 -2.48 -5.06
C SER A 30 -4.20 -1.58 -4.99
N LYS A 31 -4.71 -1.10 -6.13
CA LYS A 31 -5.90 -0.26 -6.21
C LYS A 31 -7.15 -1.14 -6.24
N ASN A 32 -7.97 -1.04 -5.19
CA ASN A 32 -9.16 -1.86 -5.07
C ASN A 32 -10.34 -1.27 -5.88
N PRO A 33 -10.83 -1.95 -6.93
CA PRO A 33 -11.93 -1.46 -7.77
C PRO A 33 -13.24 -1.27 -7.00
N ASP A 34 -13.50 -2.09 -5.97
CA ASP A 34 -14.68 -1.92 -5.12
C ASP A 34 -14.60 -0.62 -4.32
N ILE A 35 -13.42 -0.25 -3.81
CA ILE A 35 -13.23 1.00 -3.07
C ILE A 35 -13.51 2.17 -4.02
N GLN A 36 -12.94 2.15 -5.23
CA GLN A 36 -13.15 3.18 -6.24
C GLN A 36 -14.64 3.40 -6.55
N SER A 37 -15.40 2.32 -6.71
CA SER A 37 -16.85 2.40 -6.95
C SER A 37 -17.63 3.06 -5.80
N ILE A 38 -17.09 3.03 -4.57
CA ILE A 38 -17.73 3.60 -3.39
C ILE A 38 -17.33 5.07 -3.18
N LEU A 39 -16.10 5.46 -3.53
CA LEU A 39 -15.60 6.83 -3.29
C LEU A 39 -16.36 7.89 -4.09
N GLY A 40 -16.81 7.54 -5.31
CA GLY A 40 -17.52 8.45 -6.21
C GLY A 40 -16.72 9.75 -6.43
N ASN A 41 -17.39 10.90 -6.26
CA ASN A 41 -16.77 12.22 -6.45
C ASN A 41 -16.14 12.80 -5.17
N LYS A 42 -15.92 11.98 -4.12
CA LYS A 42 -15.28 12.50 -2.90
C LYS A 42 -13.84 12.93 -3.23
N PRO A 43 -13.39 14.15 -2.83
CA PRO A 43 -12.01 14.56 -3.02
C PRO A 43 -11.05 13.53 -2.43
N THR A 44 -10.17 12.98 -3.26
CA THR A 44 -9.31 11.84 -2.92
C THR A 44 -7.85 12.16 -3.21
N LEU A 45 -7.01 12.03 -2.19
CA LEU A 45 -5.56 12.08 -2.29
C LEU A 45 -5.03 10.64 -2.35
N THR A 46 -4.40 10.28 -3.46
CA THR A 46 -3.74 8.98 -3.66
C THR A 46 -2.32 9.03 -3.13
N LEU A 47 -1.96 8.14 -2.21
CA LEU A 47 -0.60 8.05 -1.66
C LEU A 47 0.04 6.73 -2.07
N LEU A 48 1.17 6.82 -2.77
CA LEU A 48 2.01 5.67 -3.10
C LEU A 48 2.95 5.42 -1.91
N ASN A 49 2.54 4.54 -1.00
CA ASN A 49 3.29 4.21 0.21
C ASN A 49 4.38 3.15 -0.07
N LYS A 50 5.36 3.05 0.83
CA LYS A 50 6.55 2.20 0.68
C LYS A 50 7.42 2.61 -0.51
N SER A 51 7.48 3.91 -0.79
CA SER A 51 8.25 4.43 -1.92
C SER A 51 9.74 4.08 -1.86
N SER A 52 10.30 3.85 -0.68
CA SER A 52 11.70 3.40 -0.53
C SER A 52 11.95 1.99 -1.09
N LEU A 53 10.90 1.18 -1.27
CA LEU A 53 10.98 -0.18 -1.80
C LEU A 53 10.60 -0.26 -3.28
N ALA A 54 10.23 0.87 -3.90
CA ALA A 54 9.81 0.95 -5.29
C ALA A 54 10.87 1.65 -6.13
N ASP A 55 10.84 1.41 -7.44
CA ASP A 55 11.67 2.14 -8.38
C ASP A 55 11.23 3.62 -8.39
N PRO A 56 12.12 4.58 -8.06
CA PRO A 56 11.75 5.98 -7.92
C PRO A 56 11.35 6.61 -9.25
N VAL A 57 11.95 6.18 -10.37
CA VAL A 57 11.64 6.70 -11.71
C VAL A 57 10.25 6.23 -12.13
N VAL A 58 9.93 4.95 -11.89
CA VAL A 58 8.60 4.40 -12.19
C VAL A 58 7.54 5.00 -11.27
N THR A 59 7.86 5.21 -9.99
CA THR A 59 6.95 5.84 -9.02
C THR A 59 6.56 7.26 -9.46
N GLU A 60 7.51 8.06 -9.93
CA GLU A 60 7.21 9.41 -10.43
C GLU A 60 6.34 9.38 -11.68
N LYS A 61 6.55 8.42 -12.60
CA LYS A 61 5.65 8.21 -13.75
C LYS A 61 4.21 7.96 -13.33
N TRP A 62 3.99 7.14 -12.29
CA TRP A 62 2.65 6.90 -11.76
C TRP A 62 2.03 8.15 -11.13
N ILE A 63 2.80 8.92 -10.36
CA ILE A 63 2.33 10.19 -9.78
C ILE A 63 1.93 11.16 -10.89
N ALA A 64 2.77 11.30 -11.92
CA ALA A 64 2.50 12.17 -13.06
C ALA A 64 1.23 11.73 -13.82
N ALA A 65 1.03 10.43 -14.02
CA ALA A 65 -0.17 9.90 -14.65
C ALA A 65 -1.45 10.25 -13.87
N ILE A 66 -1.45 10.04 -12.54
CA ILE A 66 -2.60 10.37 -11.69
C ILE A 66 -2.88 11.88 -11.70
N ARG A 67 -1.84 12.71 -11.64
CA ARG A 67 -1.99 14.18 -11.68
C ARG A 67 -2.51 14.68 -13.01
N LYS A 68 -2.14 14.05 -14.13
CA LYS A 68 -2.62 14.40 -15.48
C LYS A 68 -4.14 14.23 -15.61
N GLU A 69 -4.71 13.30 -14.86
CA GLU A 69 -6.16 13.06 -14.80
C GLU A 69 -6.86 13.99 -13.78
N ASN A 70 -6.25 15.14 -13.45
CA ASN A 70 -6.67 16.06 -12.39
C ASN A 70 -6.76 15.42 -10.99
N GLY A 71 -6.05 14.30 -10.78
CA GLY A 71 -5.95 13.62 -9.50
C GLY A 71 -4.92 14.25 -8.57
N TRP A 72 -5.04 13.95 -7.27
CA TRP A 72 -4.04 14.33 -6.27
C TRP A 72 -3.20 13.10 -5.93
N ALA A 73 -1.88 13.21 -6.09
CA ALA A 73 -0.97 12.12 -5.81
C ALA A 73 0.35 12.55 -5.18
N ALA A 74 0.89 11.72 -4.29
CA ALA A 74 2.25 11.85 -3.74
C ALA A 74 2.82 10.48 -3.35
N ALA A 75 4.15 10.32 -3.45
CA ALA A 75 4.87 9.23 -2.83
C ALA A 75 5.14 9.53 -1.35
N ILE A 76 5.06 8.49 -0.52
CA ILE A 76 5.44 8.54 0.89
C ILE A 76 6.10 7.24 1.31
N ASP A 77 6.80 7.30 2.43
CA ASP A 77 7.21 6.12 3.17
C ASP A 77 6.83 6.28 4.64
N CYS A 78 5.86 5.49 5.08
CA CYS A 78 5.39 5.56 6.46
C CYS A 78 6.40 5.01 7.48
N SER A 79 7.28 4.09 7.06
CA SER A 79 8.30 3.50 7.90
C SER A 79 9.37 4.55 8.23
N THR A 80 9.94 5.17 7.19
CA THR A 80 10.96 6.22 7.37
C THR A 80 10.34 7.55 7.81
N GLY A 81 9.16 7.89 7.32
CA GLY A 81 8.47 9.17 7.50
C GLY A 81 8.64 10.14 6.32
N GLU A 82 9.28 9.71 5.24
CA GLU A 82 9.44 10.50 4.03
C GLU A 82 8.08 10.91 3.44
N GLY A 83 7.97 12.17 3.04
CA GLY A 83 6.77 12.73 2.40
C GLY A 83 5.59 13.02 3.34
N ILE A 84 5.58 12.48 4.57
CA ILE A 84 4.46 12.63 5.53
C ILE A 84 4.18 14.10 5.88
N ASN A 85 5.21 14.94 5.95
CA ASN A 85 5.06 16.37 6.23
C ASN A 85 4.31 17.14 5.13
N LYS A 86 4.27 16.63 3.90
CA LYS A 86 3.59 17.27 2.75
C LYS A 86 2.07 17.01 2.74
N ILE A 87 1.60 16.01 3.48
CA ILE A 87 0.22 15.53 3.38
C ILE A 87 -0.82 16.54 3.84
N VAL A 88 -0.61 17.17 5.00
CA VAL A 88 -1.54 18.19 5.51
C VAL A 88 -1.61 19.42 4.58
N PRO A 89 -0.48 19.97 4.09
CA PRO A 89 -0.51 20.99 3.05
C PRO A 89 -1.30 20.59 1.80
N ILE A 90 -1.08 19.39 1.25
CA ILE A 90 -1.78 18.92 0.05
C ILE A 90 -3.29 18.81 0.29
N LEU A 91 -3.71 18.22 1.42
CA LEU A 91 -5.13 18.12 1.78
C LEU A 91 -5.79 19.49 1.96
N THR A 92 -5.05 20.46 2.53
CA THR A 92 -5.53 21.83 2.71
C THR A 92 -5.72 22.52 1.36
N SER A 93 -4.78 22.35 0.43
CA SER A 93 -4.90 22.87 -0.94
C SER A 93 -6.04 22.22 -1.71
N MET A 94 -6.19 20.89 -1.60
CA MET A 94 -7.28 20.15 -2.25
C MET A 94 -8.67 20.57 -1.76
N LEU A 95 -8.78 21.03 -0.52
CA LEU A 95 -10.04 21.42 0.11
C LEU A 95 -10.20 22.94 0.28
N SER A 96 -9.36 23.75 -0.38
CA SER A 96 -9.31 25.20 -0.22
C SER A 96 -10.68 25.87 -0.35
N ASP A 97 -11.42 25.58 -1.42
CA ASP A 97 -12.76 26.15 -1.67
C ASP A 97 -13.77 25.76 -0.59
N LYS A 98 -13.64 24.56 -0.01
CA LYS A 98 -14.50 24.10 1.08
C LYS A 98 -14.16 24.82 2.38
N ILE A 99 -12.87 24.99 2.64
CA ILE A 99 -12.35 25.69 3.82
C ILE A 99 -12.74 27.17 3.77
N THR A 100 -12.64 27.83 2.62
CA THR A 100 -13.05 29.22 2.42
C THR A 100 -14.53 29.41 2.73
N ARG A 101 -15.41 28.57 2.15
CA ARG A 101 -16.85 28.59 2.43
C ARG A 101 -17.20 28.37 3.89
N TRP A 102 -16.43 27.55 4.61
CA TRP A 102 -16.62 27.39 6.05
C TRP A 102 -16.28 28.66 6.83
N ARG A 103 -15.18 29.35 6.47
CA ARG A 103 -14.78 30.62 7.10
C ARG A 103 -15.83 31.71 6.86
N GLU A 104 -16.34 31.84 5.65
CA GLU A 104 -17.41 32.79 5.29
C GLU A 104 -18.68 32.57 6.12
N ARG A 105 -18.97 31.32 6.48
CA ARG A 105 -20.09 30.93 7.35
C ARG A 105 -19.78 31.01 8.84
N GLY A 106 -18.66 31.62 9.24
CA GLY A 106 -18.25 31.74 10.64
C GLY A 106 -17.79 30.43 11.29
N MET A 107 -17.60 29.35 10.53
CA MET A 107 -17.12 28.05 11.04
C MET A 107 -15.59 28.02 11.18
N VAL A 108 -15.02 29.05 11.80
CA VAL A 108 -13.58 29.19 12.03
C VAL A 108 -13.09 28.07 12.94
N GLY A 109 -11.97 27.43 12.59
CA GLY A 109 -11.38 26.33 13.38
C GLY A 109 -12.05 24.96 13.18
N ARG A 110 -13.01 24.83 12.26
CA ARG A 110 -13.57 23.52 11.89
C ARG A 110 -12.45 22.59 11.41
N LYS A 111 -12.39 21.39 12.01
CA LYS A 111 -11.45 20.34 11.63
C LYS A 111 -11.86 19.67 10.31
N ILE A 112 -10.89 19.45 9.42
CA ILE A 112 -11.00 18.61 8.23
C ILE A 112 -11.09 17.15 8.69
N LYS A 113 -12.09 16.43 8.22
CA LYS A 113 -12.26 15.00 8.48
C LYS A 113 -11.81 14.19 7.25
N VAL A 114 -10.90 13.24 7.43
CA VAL A 114 -10.35 12.43 6.33
C VAL A 114 -10.45 10.96 6.67
N MET A 115 -10.97 10.16 5.73
CA MET A 115 -10.95 8.70 5.84
C MET A 115 -9.71 8.14 5.16
N VAL A 116 -9.05 7.17 5.78
CA VAL A 116 -7.93 6.44 5.18
C VAL A 116 -8.43 5.09 4.66
N VAL A 117 -8.26 4.82 3.37
CA VAL A 117 -8.69 3.57 2.71
C VAL A 117 -7.54 2.90 1.98
N GLY A 118 -7.70 1.61 1.67
CA GLY A 118 -6.72 0.82 0.93
C GLY A 118 -6.75 -0.65 1.34
N ILE A 119 -6.05 -1.49 0.59
CA ILE A 119 -5.96 -2.94 0.83
C ILE A 119 -5.28 -3.26 2.18
N PRO A 120 -5.40 -4.48 2.72
CA PRO A 120 -4.60 -4.94 3.86
C PRO A 120 -3.09 -4.76 3.61
N ASN A 121 -2.32 -4.58 4.69
CA ASN A 121 -0.85 -4.48 4.65
C ASN A 121 -0.23 -3.34 3.79
N VAL A 122 -1.05 -2.43 3.25
CA VAL A 122 -0.56 -1.24 2.53
C VAL A 122 0.03 -0.16 3.46
N GLY A 123 -0.16 -0.27 4.77
CA GLY A 123 0.41 0.64 5.78
C GLY A 123 -0.53 1.70 6.37
N LYS A 124 -1.85 1.52 6.29
CA LYS A 124 -2.87 2.47 6.83
C LYS A 124 -2.66 2.86 8.29
N SER A 125 -2.53 1.88 9.19
CA SER A 125 -2.35 2.16 10.61
C SER A 125 -0.99 2.82 10.89
N THR A 126 0.06 2.43 10.18
CA THR A 126 1.38 3.08 10.25
C THR A 126 1.30 4.54 9.80
N PHE A 127 0.60 4.81 8.70
CA PHE A 127 0.36 6.16 8.19
C PHE A 127 -0.37 7.03 9.21
N ILE A 128 -1.48 6.54 9.78
CA ILE A 128 -2.27 7.25 10.78
C ILE A 128 -1.39 7.59 11.99
N ASN A 129 -0.65 6.61 12.52
CA ASN A 129 0.23 6.80 13.67
C ASN A 129 1.35 7.81 13.38
N LYS A 130 1.97 7.73 12.19
CA LYS A 130 3.06 8.62 11.79
C LYS A 130 2.55 10.06 11.61
N LEU A 131 1.35 10.21 11.04
CA LEU A 131 0.75 11.52 10.80
C LEU A 131 0.25 12.15 12.11
N ALA A 132 -0.34 11.37 13.01
CA ALA A 132 -0.86 11.83 14.30
C ALA A 132 0.22 12.32 15.28
N GLY A 133 1.49 11.96 15.05
CA GLY A 133 2.55 12.11 16.04
C GLY A 133 2.48 11.00 17.08
N ALA A 134 3.62 10.63 17.66
CA ALA A 134 3.81 9.38 18.43
C ALA A 134 2.95 9.19 19.70
N ARG A 135 1.91 9.99 19.95
CA ARG A 135 0.98 9.81 21.07
C ARG A 135 -0.27 9.02 20.65
N LYS A 136 -0.06 7.69 20.62
CA LYS A 136 -1.05 6.62 20.82
C LYS A 136 -2.40 6.76 20.09
N ALA A 137 -2.48 6.21 18.87
CA ALA A 137 -3.62 5.33 18.62
C ALA A 137 -3.38 4.08 19.50
N LYS A 138 -4.09 3.99 20.63
CA LYS A 138 -4.11 2.75 21.41
C LYS A 138 -4.73 1.66 20.53
N ALA A 139 -3.90 0.79 19.97
CA ALA A 139 -4.33 -0.50 19.46
C ALA A 139 -4.67 -1.40 20.66
N GLU A 140 -5.85 -1.23 21.26
CA GLU A 140 -6.35 -2.18 22.26
C GLU A 140 -7.11 -3.29 21.55
N ASP A 141 -6.39 -4.36 21.21
CA ASP A 141 -6.89 -5.55 20.51
C ASP A 141 -7.75 -6.44 21.43
N ARG A 142 -8.99 -6.01 21.73
CA ARG A 142 -10.00 -6.82 22.43
C ARG A 142 -11.03 -7.36 21.43
N PRO A 143 -11.11 -8.68 21.21
CA PRO A 143 -12.17 -9.31 20.42
C PRO A 143 -13.54 -9.09 21.08
N GLY A 144 -14.56 -8.75 20.28
CA GLY A 144 -15.98 -8.78 20.72
C GLY A 144 -16.70 -7.46 20.92
N VAL A 145 -16.03 -6.30 20.80
CA VAL A 145 -16.70 -4.98 20.89
C VAL A 145 -16.86 -4.39 19.49
N THR A 146 -18.09 -4.14 19.06
CA THR A 146 -18.40 -3.29 17.90
C THR A 146 -17.86 -1.89 18.19
N ARG A 147 -16.63 -1.60 17.76
CA ARG A 147 -15.98 -0.30 17.98
C ARG A 147 -16.76 0.78 17.23
N ASP A 148 -17.27 1.75 17.98
CA ASP A 148 -17.66 3.06 17.46
C ASP A 148 -16.53 3.65 16.61
N THR A 149 -16.90 4.40 15.57
CA THR A 149 -16.00 5.07 14.61
C THR A 149 -14.93 5.90 15.35
N GLN A 150 -13.69 5.41 15.40
CA GLN A 150 -12.59 6.05 16.13
C GLN A 150 -11.92 7.12 15.26
N TRP A 151 -12.00 8.37 15.70
CA TRP A 151 -11.28 9.49 15.11
C TRP A 151 -9.92 9.66 15.78
N VAL A 152 -8.88 9.83 14.96
CA VAL A 152 -7.52 10.12 15.41
C VAL A 152 -7.19 11.57 15.06
N GLU A 153 -6.90 12.38 16.06
CA GLU A 153 -6.52 13.77 15.85
C GLU A 153 -5.04 13.91 15.51
N VAL A 154 -4.72 14.75 14.54
CA VAL A 154 -3.35 15.05 14.15
C VAL A 154 -2.82 16.22 14.98
N ASP A 155 -1.95 15.91 15.94
CA ASP A 155 -1.45 16.86 16.95
C ASP A 155 -0.26 17.70 16.41
N LYS A 156 -0.53 18.51 15.39
CA LYS A 156 0.38 19.56 14.91
C LYS A 156 -0.33 20.90 14.96
N LYS A 157 -0.08 21.65 16.05
CA LYS A 157 -0.38 23.09 16.26
C LYS A 157 -1.42 23.66 15.28
N GLY A 158 -2.71 23.40 15.54
CA GLY A 158 -3.82 24.10 14.86
C GLY A 158 -4.15 23.66 13.42
N THR A 159 -3.56 22.59 12.89
CA THR A 159 -3.87 22.10 11.53
C THR A 159 -5.25 21.46 11.39
N GLY A 160 -5.91 21.13 12.51
CA GLY A 160 -7.31 20.74 12.53
C GLY A 160 -7.65 19.56 11.63
N LEU A 161 -6.91 18.45 11.69
CA LEU A 161 -7.17 17.25 10.89
C LEU A 161 -7.60 16.09 11.81
N LEU A 162 -8.70 15.42 11.45
CA LEU A 162 -9.19 14.20 12.08
C LEU A 162 -9.15 13.06 11.06
N LEU A 163 -8.47 11.97 11.40
CA LEU A 163 -8.36 10.77 10.58
C LEU A 163 -9.34 9.71 11.06
N LEU A 164 -10.05 9.11 10.12
CA LEU A 164 -10.86 7.93 10.36
C LEU A 164 -10.16 6.70 9.78
N ASP A 165 -9.79 5.77 10.67
CA ASP A 165 -9.23 4.49 10.26
C ASP A 165 -10.32 3.57 9.72
N THR A 166 -10.02 2.87 8.63
CA THR A 166 -10.90 1.84 8.07
C THR A 166 -10.15 0.52 7.94
N PRO A 167 -10.83 -0.62 8.23
CA PRO A 167 -10.21 -1.92 8.01
C PRO A 167 -9.83 -2.08 6.54
N GLY A 168 -8.70 -2.73 6.27
CA GLY A 168 -8.28 -3.04 4.90
C GLY A 168 -9.29 -3.92 4.18
N VAL A 169 -9.54 -3.63 2.91
CA VAL A 169 -10.50 -4.37 2.08
C VAL A 169 -9.79 -4.90 0.85
N LEU A 170 -9.77 -6.23 0.69
CA LEU A 170 -9.55 -6.88 -0.61
C LEU A 170 -10.89 -7.10 -1.30
N TRP A 171 -10.87 -7.34 -2.61
CA TRP A 171 -12.02 -7.73 -3.40
C TRP A 171 -11.97 -9.24 -3.66
N PRO A 172 -13.11 -9.91 -3.84
CA PRO A 172 -13.23 -11.36 -3.59
C PRO A 172 -12.66 -12.23 -4.71
N LYS A 173 -12.52 -11.68 -5.93
CA LYS A 173 -11.98 -12.39 -7.09
C LYS A 173 -11.07 -11.46 -7.87
N PHE A 174 -9.88 -11.94 -8.16
CA PHE A 174 -8.96 -11.31 -9.10
C PHE A 174 -9.20 -11.96 -10.47
N GLU A 175 -9.70 -11.19 -11.44
CA GLU A 175 -9.86 -11.70 -12.81
C GLU A 175 -8.50 -11.84 -13.52
N ASP A 176 -7.55 -10.97 -13.15
CA ASP A 176 -6.19 -10.98 -13.68
C ASP A 176 -5.24 -11.71 -12.72
N LYS A 177 -4.60 -12.77 -13.24
CA LYS A 177 -3.59 -13.56 -12.53
C LYS A 177 -2.43 -12.67 -12.04
N THR A 178 -2.00 -11.72 -12.85
CA THR A 178 -0.89 -10.79 -12.57
C THR A 178 -1.17 -9.96 -11.33
N ILE A 179 -2.43 -9.53 -11.14
CA ILE A 179 -2.86 -8.79 -9.95
C ILE A 179 -2.72 -9.67 -8.70
N GLY A 180 -3.19 -10.93 -8.78
CA GLY A 180 -3.06 -11.90 -7.70
C GLY A 180 -1.59 -12.14 -7.32
N GLU A 181 -0.74 -12.39 -8.32
CA GLU A 181 0.71 -12.57 -8.14
C GLU A 181 1.35 -11.33 -7.51
N ASN A 182 1.03 -10.12 -7.99
CA ASN A 182 1.54 -8.86 -7.42
C ASN A 182 1.18 -8.68 -5.95
N LEU A 183 -0.09 -8.93 -5.62
CA LEU A 183 -0.59 -8.84 -4.25
C LEU A 183 0.05 -9.90 -3.34
N ALA A 184 0.30 -11.11 -3.85
CA ALA A 184 1.02 -12.17 -3.14
C ALA A 184 2.48 -11.77 -2.89
N ILE A 185 3.23 -11.45 -3.95
CA ILE A 185 4.65 -11.03 -3.90
C ILE A 185 4.87 -9.87 -2.92
N THR A 186 3.93 -8.92 -2.84
CA THR A 186 4.08 -7.73 -1.99
C THR A 186 3.57 -7.91 -0.56
N GLY A 187 3.03 -9.08 -0.22
CA GLY A 187 2.53 -9.43 1.11
C GLY A 187 1.15 -8.86 1.45
N ALA A 188 0.33 -8.53 0.44
CA ALA A 188 -1.05 -8.05 0.65
C ALA A 188 -2.04 -9.20 0.92
N ILE A 189 -1.72 -10.41 0.46
CA ILE A 189 -2.47 -11.65 0.72
C ILE A 189 -1.68 -12.45 1.79
N ARG A 190 -2.39 -13.17 2.67
CA ARG A 190 -1.77 -13.97 3.73
C ARG A 190 -1.21 -15.28 3.16
N ASP A 191 -0.04 -15.68 3.65
CA ASP A 191 0.76 -16.80 3.13
C ASP A 191 0.05 -18.16 3.21
N GLY A 192 -0.83 -18.38 4.19
CA GLY A 192 -1.52 -19.67 4.38
C GLY A 192 -2.51 -20.09 3.28
N VAL A 193 -2.61 -19.32 2.18
CA VAL A 193 -3.48 -19.59 1.02
C VAL A 193 -2.65 -19.61 -0.28
N LEU A 194 -1.33 -19.41 -0.21
CA LEU A 194 -0.47 -19.21 -1.37
C LEU A 194 0.50 -20.39 -1.53
N ASP A 195 0.67 -20.84 -2.76
CA ASP A 195 1.82 -21.65 -3.16
C ASP A 195 3.04 -20.72 -3.25
N LEU A 196 3.82 -20.67 -2.17
CA LEU A 196 4.96 -19.76 -2.03
C LEU A 196 6.05 -20.04 -3.06
N GLU A 197 6.31 -21.31 -3.38
CA GLU A 197 7.31 -21.71 -4.36
C GLU A 197 6.97 -21.18 -5.75
N SER A 198 5.71 -21.35 -6.18
CA SER A 198 5.25 -20.79 -7.46
C SER A 198 5.36 -19.27 -7.50
N ILE A 199 5.01 -18.59 -6.41
CA ILE A 199 5.09 -17.12 -6.32
C ILE A 199 6.55 -16.65 -6.34
N ALA A 200 7.45 -17.34 -5.63
CA ALA A 200 8.87 -17.04 -5.62
C ALA A 200 9.53 -17.27 -6.99
N ALA A 201 9.15 -18.34 -7.69
CA ALA A 201 9.60 -18.59 -9.07
C ALA A 201 9.15 -17.46 -10.02
N VAL A 202 7.87 -17.07 -9.98
CA VAL A 202 7.36 -15.94 -10.78
C VAL A 202 8.14 -14.66 -10.49
N LEU A 203 8.46 -14.37 -9.22
CA LEU A 203 9.28 -13.22 -8.86
C LEU A 203 10.70 -13.33 -9.43
N CYS A 204 11.33 -14.51 -9.37
CA CYS A 204 12.65 -14.75 -9.96
C CYS A 204 12.66 -14.45 -11.47
N GLY A 205 11.68 -14.95 -12.21
CA GLY A 205 11.54 -14.70 -13.64
C GLY A 205 11.40 -13.21 -13.98
N ARG A 206 10.59 -12.50 -13.20
CA ARG A 206 10.38 -11.05 -13.35
C ARG A 206 11.65 -10.25 -13.03
N LEU A 207 12.35 -10.58 -11.95
CA LEU A 207 13.60 -9.91 -11.60
C LEU A 207 14.71 -10.21 -12.61
N ARG A 208 14.78 -11.45 -13.12
CA ARG A 208 15.68 -11.80 -14.22
C ARG A 208 15.44 -10.92 -15.46
N ALA A 209 14.19 -10.64 -15.81
CA ALA A 209 13.86 -9.84 -16.98
C ALA A 209 14.06 -8.33 -16.75
N MET A 210 13.70 -7.81 -15.58
CA MET A 210 13.63 -6.36 -15.32
C MET A 210 14.87 -5.80 -14.61
N TYR A 211 15.47 -6.58 -13.71
CA TYR A 211 16.57 -6.16 -12.84
C TYR A 211 17.63 -7.27 -12.68
N PRO A 212 18.19 -7.80 -13.78
CA PRO A 212 19.09 -8.96 -13.74
C PRO A 212 20.33 -8.72 -12.88
N ASP A 213 20.97 -7.56 -13.02
CA ASP A 213 22.19 -7.26 -12.28
C ASP A 213 21.96 -7.21 -10.76
N ALA A 214 20.82 -6.66 -10.35
CA ALA A 214 20.43 -6.61 -8.94
C ALA A 214 20.13 -8.01 -8.40
N LEU A 215 19.49 -8.88 -9.19
CA LEU A 215 19.25 -10.27 -8.83
C LEU A 215 20.57 -11.02 -8.66
N CYS A 216 21.48 -10.90 -9.63
CA CYS A 216 22.79 -11.56 -9.59
C CYS A 216 23.62 -11.09 -8.40
N ALA A 217 23.72 -9.77 -8.19
CA ALA A 217 24.44 -9.19 -7.06
C ALA A 217 23.87 -9.65 -5.71
N ARG A 218 22.53 -9.74 -5.58
CA ARG A 218 21.88 -10.13 -4.33
C ARG A 218 22.17 -11.57 -3.94
N TYR A 219 22.23 -12.48 -4.91
CA TYR A 219 22.34 -13.93 -4.69
C TYR A 219 23.70 -14.53 -5.05
N GLY A 220 24.66 -13.71 -5.50
CA GLY A 220 25.99 -14.19 -5.88
C GLY A 220 25.96 -15.09 -7.12
N LEU A 221 25.05 -14.79 -8.05
CA LEU A 221 24.98 -15.45 -9.36
C LEU A 221 26.03 -14.86 -10.29
N SER A 222 26.48 -15.64 -11.27
CA SER A 222 27.25 -15.11 -12.40
C SER A 222 26.38 -14.23 -13.30
N GLU A 223 26.87 -13.83 -14.47
CA GLU A 223 26.07 -13.11 -15.46
C GLU A 223 24.77 -13.85 -15.75
N ILE A 224 23.64 -13.12 -15.80
CA ILE A 224 22.30 -13.70 -15.91
C ILE A 224 22.13 -14.57 -17.17
N SER A 225 22.90 -14.27 -18.23
CA SER A 225 22.99 -15.02 -19.49
C SER A 225 23.37 -16.49 -19.28
N THR A 226 24.14 -16.81 -18.23
CA THR A 226 24.51 -18.18 -17.84
C THR A 226 23.28 -19.04 -17.53
N TYR A 227 22.17 -18.40 -17.15
CA TYR A 227 20.94 -19.05 -16.70
C TYR A 227 19.79 -18.81 -17.69
N ALA A 228 20.09 -18.48 -18.94
CA ALA A 228 19.09 -18.17 -19.96
C ALA A 228 18.18 -19.37 -20.28
N ASP A 229 18.74 -20.58 -20.31
CA ASP A 229 18.02 -21.80 -20.63
C ASP A 229 17.26 -22.40 -19.43
N MET A 230 17.42 -21.82 -18.24
CA MET A 230 16.69 -22.25 -17.04
C MET A 230 15.26 -21.70 -17.03
N THR A 231 14.33 -22.52 -16.58
CA THR A 231 13.00 -22.09 -16.15
C THR A 231 13.10 -21.20 -14.91
N ASP A 232 12.03 -20.46 -14.62
CA ASP A 232 11.95 -19.60 -13.43
C ASP A 232 12.09 -20.40 -12.12
N TYR A 233 11.60 -21.63 -12.10
CA TYR A 233 11.72 -22.54 -10.96
C TYR A 233 13.15 -23.11 -10.82
N GLU A 234 13.81 -23.47 -11.92
CA GLU A 234 15.22 -23.90 -11.88
C GLU A 234 16.15 -22.77 -11.39
N LEU A 235 15.85 -21.53 -11.77
CA LEU A 235 16.56 -20.36 -11.26
C LEU A 235 16.36 -20.18 -9.75
N LEU A 236 15.15 -20.41 -9.23
CA LEU A 236 14.88 -20.44 -7.79
C LEU A 236 15.74 -21.51 -7.11
N LEU A 237 15.82 -22.73 -7.64
CA LEU A 237 16.65 -23.80 -7.08
C LEU A 237 18.15 -23.47 -7.12
N GLU A 238 18.64 -22.79 -8.16
CA GLU A 238 20.03 -22.32 -8.22
C GLU A 238 20.31 -21.27 -7.13
N ILE A 239 19.36 -20.37 -6.85
CA ILE A 239 19.46 -19.46 -5.71
C ILE A 239 19.54 -20.24 -4.40
N GLY A 240 18.69 -21.26 -4.21
CA GLY A 240 18.72 -22.14 -3.04
C GLY A 240 20.08 -22.84 -2.86
N ARG A 241 20.64 -23.35 -3.96
CA ARG A 241 21.98 -23.96 -4.00
C ARG A 241 23.06 -22.98 -3.56
N ARG A 242 23.07 -21.75 -4.10
CA ARG A 242 24.03 -20.68 -3.75
C ARG A 242 23.93 -20.25 -2.29
N ARG A 243 22.73 -20.34 -1.71
CA ARG A 243 22.46 -20.05 -0.31
C ARG A 243 22.77 -21.23 0.64
N GLY A 244 23.04 -22.42 0.09
CA GLY A 244 23.25 -23.63 0.88
C GLY A 244 21.97 -24.12 1.57
N PHE A 245 20.80 -23.84 0.99
CA PHE A 245 19.52 -24.34 1.49
C PHE A 245 19.33 -25.77 1.02
N LEU A 246 19.93 -26.69 1.76
CA LEU A 246 19.97 -28.11 1.46
C LEU A 246 19.17 -28.92 2.49
N LEU A 247 18.42 -29.89 2.00
CA LEU A 247 17.83 -30.97 2.79
C LEU A 247 18.88 -32.06 3.07
N ARG A 248 18.52 -32.99 3.96
CA ARG A 248 19.32 -34.21 4.16
C ARG A 248 19.39 -34.99 2.86
N GLY A 249 20.60 -35.27 2.37
CA GLY A 249 20.83 -35.95 1.09
C GLY A 249 21.32 -35.03 -0.04
N GLY A 250 21.41 -33.71 0.20
CA GLY A 250 21.98 -32.76 -0.77
C GLY A 250 20.98 -32.19 -1.78
N GLU A 251 19.70 -32.54 -1.67
CA GLU A 251 18.60 -31.90 -2.42
C GLU A 251 18.39 -30.46 -1.96
N ILE A 252 17.91 -29.59 -2.84
CA ILE A 252 17.64 -28.19 -2.53
C ILE A 252 16.31 -28.07 -1.78
N ASP A 253 16.31 -27.33 -0.69
CA ASP A 253 15.13 -26.97 0.09
C ASP A 253 14.42 -25.79 -0.59
N SER A 254 13.48 -26.10 -1.49
CA SER A 254 12.74 -25.11 -2.29
C SER A 254 11.77 -24.28 -1.44
N GLU A 255 11.10 -24.89 -0.46
CA GLU A 255 10.23 -24.19 0.49
C GLU A 255 10.99 -23.13 1.29
N ARG A 256 12.20 -23.44 1.76
CA ARG A 256 13.06 -22.47 2.46
C ARG A 256 13.64 -21.41 1.52
N THR A 257 13.78 -21.73 0.25
CA THR A 257 14.30 -20.81 -0.77
C THR A 257 13.26 -19.77 -1.17
N ALA A 258 11.99 -20.17 -1.22
CA ALA A 258 10.83 -19.31 -1.48
C ALA A 258 10.60 -18.29 -0.36
#